data_AF-A0A7V6GAU8-F1
#
_entry.id   AF-A0A7V6GAU8-F1
#
_cell.length_a   1.000
_cell.length_b   1.000
_cell.length_c   1.000
_cell.angle_alpha   90.00
_cell.angle_beta   90.00
_cell.angle_gamma   90.00
#
_symmetry.space_group_name_H-M   'P 1'
#
loop_
_entity.id
_entity.type
_entity.pdbx_description
1 polymer ?
#
loop_
_entity_poly.entity_id
_entity_poly.type
_entity_poly.pdbx_seq_one_letter_code
_entity_poly.pdbx_strand_id
1 'polypeptide(L)'
;MFKHEKQLLEIVKVERPNPTYAAMLQEQIGGPQGELKAAMQYFSQSTRIKDPAIKDVFMDIIAEELSHLEMVSTAVNMLNGHDLQAPAASVGNIESHVLTGLNPMLTNASGQLWTAAYVNVTGDLAADLLSNIAAEQRAKVVYEYLHRQINDKHVRQMIDFLLNREEAHNTMFRECFQKIEDTGSNRDWGIDKDARLYFNLSSPGNFVGSELHNPQHPSFNAPQNPPQH
;
A
#
# COMPACT_ATOMS: atom_id res chain seq x y z
N MET A 1 -1.44 -14.79 -18.10
CA MET A 1 -1.32 -13.91 -19.28
C MET A 1 -1.83 -12.56 -18.83
N PHE A 2 -1.07 -11.48 -19.03
CA PHE A 2 -1.56 -10.12 -18.80
C PHE A 2 -2.16 -9.58 -20.09
N LYS A 3 -3.22 -8.78 -19.96
CA LYS A 3 -3.80 -7.98 -21.02
C LYS A 3 -3.88 -6.54 -20.53
N HIS A 4 -3.70 -5.59 -21.43
CA HIS A 4 -3.82 -4.17 -21.13
C HIS A 4 -4.92 -3.59 -22.01
N GLU A 5 -5.86 -2.90 -21.38
CA GLU A 5 -6.88 -2.11 -22.05
C GLU A 5 -6.51 -0.63 -21.88
N LYS A 6 -6.71 0.17 -22.92
CA LYS A 6 -6.28 1.59 -22.92
C LYS A 6 -7.03 2.48 -21.93
N GLN A 7 -8.16 2.00 -21.41
CA GLN A 7 -8.99 2.75 -20.50
C GLN A 7 -8.42 2.61 -19.09
N LEU A 8 -8.18 3.75 -18.44
CA LEU A 8 -7.84 3.77 -17.02
C LEU A 8 -9.01 3.21 -16.20
N LEU A 9 -8.69 2.59 -15.07
CA LEU A 9 -9.69 2.01 -14.15
C LEU A 9 -10.68 3.07 -13.64
N GLU A 10 -10.18 4.29 -13.39
CA GLU A 10 -10.99 5.49 -13.13
C GLU A 10 -10.40 6.69 -13.90
N ILE A 11 -11.24 7.67 -14.26
CA ILE A 11 -10.81 8.80 -15.08
C ILE A 11 -9.87 9.71 -14.27
N VAL A 12 -8.63 9.85 -14.72
CA VAL A 12 -7.65 10.77 -14.13
C VAL A 12 -7.72 12.15 -14.80
N LYS A 13 -7.87 13.20 -13.98
CA LYS A 13 -7.88 14.61 -14.40
C LYS A 13 -7.15 15.46 -13.36
N VAL A 14 -6.67 16.62 -13.81
CA VAL A 14 -6.09 17.67 -12.97
C VAL A 14 -6.63 19.03 -13.44
N GLU A 15 -6.82 19.98 -12.55
CA GLU A 15 -7.24 21.35 -12.89
C GLU A 15 -6.12 22.15 -13.55
N ARG A 16 -4.87 21.91 -13.14
CA ARG A 16 -3.66 22.57 -13.68
C ARG A 16 -2.38 21.82 -13.28
N PRO A 17 -1.26 22.03 -13.99
CA PRO A 17 0.04 21.56 -13.53
C PRO A 17 0.36 22.03 -12.11
N ASN A 18 0.92 21.13 -11.32
CA ASN A 18 1.44 21.36 -9.98
C ASN A 18 2.66 20.44 -9.73
N PRO A 19 3.86 20.81 -10.22
CA PRO A 19 5.06 19.97 -10.13
C PRO A 19 5.48 19.65 -8.69
N THR A 20 5.17 20.54 -7.74
CA THR A 20 5.44 20.30 -6.31
C THR A 20 4.60 19.12 -5.80
N TYR A 21 3.31 19.08 -6.14
CA TYR A 21 2.47 17.97 -5.75
C TYR A 21 2.77 16.70 -6.55
N ALA A 22 3.19 16.82 -7.81
CA ALA A 22 3.69 15.69 -8.59
C ALA A 22 4.85 14.99 -7.88
N ALA A 23 5.81 15.76 -7.35
CA ALA A 23 6.92 15.22 -6.56
C ALA A 23 6.45 14.52 -5.28
N MET A 24 5.41 15.04 -4.60
CA MET A 24 4.83 14.36 -3.42
C MET A 24 4.12 13.06 -3.80
N LEU A 25 3.37 13.07 -4.90
CA LEU A 25 2.59 11.92 -5.37
C LEU A 25 3.49 10.77 -5.88
N GLN A 26 4.75 11.03 -6.22
CA GLN A 26 5.76 9.99 -6.48
C GLN A 26 5.89 8.99 -5.31
N GLU A 27 5.56 9.39 -4.07
CA GLU A 27 5.52 8.47 -2.93
C GLU A 27 4.61 7.25 -3.18
N GLN A 28 3.51 7.42 -3.92
CA GLN A 28 2.60 6.33 -4.27
C GLN A 28 3.02 5.56 -5.52
N ILE A 29 4.08 5.97 -6.21
CA ILE A 29 4.68 5.21 -7.31
C ILE A 29 5.84 4.39 -6.78
N GLY A 30 6.93 5.05 -6.36
CA GLY A 30 8.18 4.40 -5.99
C GLY A 30 8.47 4.37 -4.48
N GLY A 31 7.57 4.89 -3.65
CA GLY A 31 7.71 4.82 -2.20
C GLY A 31 7.48 3.43 -1.61
N PRO A 32 7.89 3.20 -0.35
CA PRO A 32 7.78 1.92 0.32
C PRO A 32 6.34 1.48 0.63
N GLN A 33 5.38 2.39 0.51
CA GLN A 33 3.94 2.11 0.70
C GLN A 33 3.12 2.42 -0.56
N GLY A 34 3.77 2.55 -1.72
CA GLY A 34 3.10 2.85 -2.99
C GLY A 34 2.69 1.62 -3.79
N GLU A 35 2.00 1.87 -4.89
CA GLU A 35 1.32 0.88 -5.73
C GLU A 35 2.26 -0.18 -6.31
N LEU A 36 3.46 0.23 -6.73
CA LEU A 36 4.44 -0.72 -7.25
C LEU A 36 4.87 -1.72 -6.18
N LYS A 37 5.05 -1.27 -4.93
CA LYS A 37 5.38 -2.18 -3.83
C LYS A 37 4.22 -3.14 -3.56
N ALA A 38 2.98 -2.67 -3.59
CA ALA A 38 1.80 -3.50 -3.35
C ALA A 38 1.69 -4.60 -4.41
N ALA A 39 1.67 -4.23 -5.69
CA ALA A 39 1.62 -5.15 -6.83
C ALA A 39 2.74 -6.21 -6.77
N MET A 40 3.99 -5.79 -6.53
CA MET A 40 5.13 -6.72 -6.49
C MET A 40 5.10 -7.63 -5.26
N GLN A 41 4.66 -7.13 -4.10
CA GLN A 41 4.53 -7.95 -2.91
C GLN A 41 3.49 -9.05 -3.10
N TYR A 42 2.29 -8.68 -3.55
CA TYR A 42 1.20 -9.63 -3.73
C TYR A 42 1.53 -10.63 -4.82
N PHE A 43 2.18 -10.20 -5.90
CA PHE A 43 2.67 -11.09 -6.95
C PHE A 43 3.67 -12.11 -6.41
N SER A 44 4.67 -11.67 -5.64
CA SER A 44 5.68 -12.59 -5.09
C SER A 44 5.05 -13.65 -4.18
N GLN A 45 4.11 -13.23 -3.33
CA GLN A 45 3.42 -14.11 -2.37
C GLN A 45 2.47 -15.09 -3.07
N SER A 46 1.74 -14.67 -4.11
CA SER A 46 0.71 -15.47 -4.79
C SER A 46 1.26 -16.74 -5.44
N THR A 47 2.55 -16.77 -5.77
CA THR A 47 3.20 -17.87 -6.49
C THR A 47 3.12 -19.22 -5.76
N ARG A 48 3.09 -19.22 -4.42
CA ARG A 48 3.09 -20.44 -3.59
C ARG A 48 1.77 -20.70 -2.86
N ILE A 49 0.77 -19.84 -3.04
CA ILE A 49 -0.56 -20.04 -2.44
C ILE A 49 -1.21 -21.28 -3.06
N LYS A 50 -1.58 -22.23 -2.20
CA LYS A 50 -2.20 -23.51 -2.61
C LYS A 50 -3.70 -23.43 -2.71
N ASP A 51 -4.34 -22.65 -1.83
CA ASP A 51 -5.78 -22.43 -1.89
C ASP A 51 -6.11 -21.61 -3.14
N PRO A 52 -6.84 -22.17 -4.10
CA PRO A 52 -7.12 -21.48 -5.36
C PRO A 52 -7.96 -20.22 -5.17
N ALA A 53 -8.87 -20.18 -4.18
CA ALA A 53 -9.71 -19.01 -3.93
C ALA A 53 -8.91 -17.86 -3.30
N ILE A 54 -7.99 -18.15 -2.39
CA ILE A 54 -7.09 -17.11 -1.83
C ILE A 54 -6.12 -16.63 -2.92
N LYS A 55 -5.61 -17.54 -3.74
CA LYS A 55 -4.72 -17.18 -4.84
C LYS A 55 -5.41 -16.27 -5.84
N ASP A 56 -6.67 -16.53 -6.16
CA ASP A 56 -7.52 -15.73 -7.04
C ASP A 56 -7.62 -14.28 -6.53
N VAL A 57 -7.96 -14.10 -5.25
CA VAL A 57 -7.98 -12.78 -4.59
C VAL A 57 -6.67 -12.02 -4.75
N PHE A 58 -5.52 -12.69 -4.57
CA PHE A 58 -4.22 -12.04 -4.78
C PHE A 58 -4.02 -11.62 -6.24
N MET A 59 -4.36 -12.49 -7.20
CA MET A 59 -4.21 -12.20 -8.62
C MET A 59 -5.10 -11.03 -9.08
N ASP A 60 -6.32 -10.94 -8.53
CA ASP A 60 -7.23 -9.83 -8.78
C ASP A 60 -6.66 -8.51 -8.23
N ILE A 61 -6.21 -8.51 -6.97
CA ILE A 61 -5.62 -7.31 -6.36
C ILE A 61 -4.34 -6.91 -7.12
N ILE A 62 -3.46 -7.85 -7.52
CA ILE A 62 -2.27 -7.51 -8.33
C ILE A 62 -2.64 -6.76 -9.62
N ALA A 63 -3.68 -7.20 -10.32
CA ALA A 63 -4.13 -6.54 -11.55
C ALA A 63 -4.66 -5.13 -11.27
N GLU A 64 -5.35 -4.96 -10.14
CA GLU A 64 -5.87 -3.68 -9.68
C GLU A 64 -4.74 -2.72 -9.27
N GLU A 65 -3.74 -3.16 -8.51
CA GLU A 65 -2.60 -2.31 -8.09
C GLU A 65 -1.73 -1.87 -9.26
N LEU A 66 -1.62 -2.69 -10.30
CA LEU A 66 -0.99 -2.25 -11.56
C LEU A 66 -1.81 -1.16 -12.27
N SER A 67 -3.13 -1.20 -12.13
CA SER A 67 -4.02 -0.15 -12.66
C SER A 67 -3.94 1.12 -11.81
N HIS A 68 -3.84 1.00 -10.49
CA HIS A 68 -3.58 2.13 -9.58
C HIS A 68 -2.24 2.79 -9.91
N LEU A 69 -1.17 2.00 -10.11
CA LEU A 69 0.14 2.51 -10.54
C LEU A 69 0.04 3.31 -11.84
N GLU A 70 -0.74 2.84 -12.83
CA GLU A 70 -0.99 3.57 -14.08
C GLU A 70 -1.75 4.88 -13.85
N MET A 71 -2.78 4.86 -13.00
CA MET A 71 -3.54 6.06 -12.63
C MET A 71 -2.67 7.11 -11.94
N VAL A 72 -1.90 6.72 -10.92
CA VAL A 72 -1.00 7.62 -10.18
C VAL A 72 0.08 8.17 -11.10
N SER A 73 0.68 7.32 -11.94
CA SER A 73 1.67 7.74 -12.95
C SER A 73 1.06 8.75 -13.94
N THR A 74 -0.17 8.51 -14.39
CA THR A 74 -0.88 9.44 -15.26
C THR A 74 -1.10 10.79 -14.58
N ALA A 75 -1.51 10.79 -13.30
CA ALA A 75 -1.69 12.01 -12.53
C ALA A 75 -0.36 12.77 -12.35
N VAL A 76 0.73 12.10 -11.96
CA VAL A 76 2.07 12.71 -11.84
C VAL A 76 2.49 13.35 -13.16
N ASN A 77 2.29 12.66 -14.29
CA ASN A 77 2.60 13.20 -15.61
C ASN A 77 1.79 14.48 -15.92
N MET A 78 0.47 14.47 -15.67
CA MET A 78 -0.38 15.64 -15.89
C MET A 78 -0.02 16.81 -14.95
N LEU A 79 0.36 16.52 -13.70
CA LEU A 79 0.78 17.52 -12.73
C LEU A 79 2.14 18.13 -13.06
N ASN A 80 3.06 17.37 -13.65
CA ASN A 80 4.33 17.91 -14.12
C ASN A 80 4.15 18.87 -15.31
N GLY A 81 3.08 18.72 -16.10
CA GLY A 81 2.87 19.48 -17.33
C GLY A 81 3.66 18.89 -18.51
N HIS A 82 3.87 19.67 -19.57
CA HIS A 82 4.47 19.18 -20.81
C HIS A 82 5.79 19.85 -21.18
N ASP A 83 5.98 21.11 -20.79
CA ASP A 83 7.16 21.89 -21.17
C ASP A 83 8.20 21.89 -20.05
N LEU A 84 9.44 21.57 -20.40
CA LEU A 84 10.56 21.70 -19.47
C LEU A 84 10.77 23.17 -19.10
N GLN A 85 10.62 23.49 -17.81
CA GLN A 85 10.88 24.82 -17.26
C GLN A 85 12.06 24.77 -16.30
N ALA A 86 13.20 24.22 -16.74
CA ALA A 86 14.37 23.98 -15.89
C ALA A 86 14.85 25.21 -15.08
N PRO A 87 14.82 26.46 -15.61
CA PRO A 87 15.17 27.64 -14.81
C PRO A 87 14.19 27.94 -13.65
N ALA A 88 12.96 27.45 -13.72
CA ALA A 88 11.92 27.60 -12.69
C ALA A 88 11.79 26.36 -11.78
N ALA A 89 12.60 25.32 -11.99
CA ALA A 89 12.59 24.14 -11.15
C ALA A 89 13.01 24.49 -9.71
N SER A 90 12.27 23.97 -8.74
CA SER A 90 12.50 24.12 -7.31
C SER A 90 13.08 22.83 -6.73
N VAL A 91 13.64 22.91 -5.52
CA VAL A 91 14.01 21.72 -4.74
C VAL A 91 12.80 20.76 -4.69
N GLY A 92 13.02 19.50 -5.06
CA GLY A 92 11.98 18.47 -5.19
C GLY A 92 11.52 18.15 -6.62
N ASN A 93 11.73 19.04 -7.61
CA ASN A 93 11.38 18.77 -9.02
C ASN A 93 12.54 18.99 -10.00
N ILE A 94 13.77 19.19 -9.49
CA ILE A 94 14.99 19.29 -10.32
C ILE A 94 15.21 17.99 -11.09
N GLU A 95 15.06 16.83 -10.43
CA GLU A 95 15.28 15.53 -11.07
C GLU A 95 14.35 15.30 -12.26
N SER A 96 13.07 15.70 -12.15
CA SER A 96 12.14 15.56 -13.27
C SER A 96 12.53 16.44 -14.46
N HIS A 97 13.11 17.62 -14.22
CA HIS A 97 13.57 18.53 -15.28
C HIS A 97 14.92 18.15 -15.91
N VAL A 98 15.76 17.41 -15.20
CA VAL A 98 17.15 17.11 -15.63
C VAL A 98 17.31 15.68 -16.12
N LEU A 99 16.68 14.71 -15.44
CA LEU A 99 16.86 13.29 -15.72
C LEU A 99 15.68 12.69 -16.49
N THR A 100 14.45 12.92 -16.03
CA THR A 100 13.28 12.15 -16.49
C THR A 100 12.49 12.83 -17.61
N GLY A 101 12.76 14.11 -17.88
CA GLY A 101 12.02 14.87 -18.89
C GLY A 101 10.54 15.02 -18.54
N LEU A 102 10.22 15.26 -17.25
CA LEU A 102 8.87 15.33 -16.66
C LEU A 102 8.12 13.99 -16.57
N ASN A 103 8.70 12.90 -17.08
CA ASN A 103 8.11 11.57 -16.97
C ASN A 103 8.12 11.09 -15.51
N PRO A 104 7.05 10.45 -15.00
CA PRO A 104 7.07 9.78 -13.71
C PRO A 104 8.22 8.77 -13.64
N MET A 105 8.87 8.72 -12.48
CA MET A 105 9.99 7.83 -12.21
C MET A 105 9.64 6.89 -11.07
N LEU A 106 10.21 5.69 -11.06
CA LEU A 106 10.05 4.73 -9.96
C LEU A 106 10.91 5.15 -8.75
N THR A 107 10.59 6.31 -8.17
CA THR A 107 11.23 6.90 -7.00
C THR A 107 10.18 7.30 -5.99
N ASN A 108 10.56 7.42 -4.72
CA ASN A 108 9.71 8.05 -3.71
C ASN A 108 9.72 9.59 -3.85
N ALA A 109 9.03 10.31 -2.95
CA ALA A 109 8.92 11.77 -3.01
C ALA A 109 10.23 12.53 -2.78
N SER A 110 11.28 11.85 -2.32
CA SER A 110 12.62 12.41 -2.10
C SER A 110 13.64 11.96 -3.16
N GLY A 111 13.22 11.27 -4.22
CA GLY A 111 14.10 10.81 -5.31
C GLY A 111 14.85 9.50 -4.99
N GLN A 112 14.52 8.81 -3.90
CA GLN A 112 15.10 7.49 -3.66
C GLN A 112 14.47 6.48 -4.62
N LEU A 113 15.31 5.76 -5.36
CA LEU A 113 14.89 4.68 -6.26
C LEU A 113 14.11 3.62 -5.49
N TRP A 114 12.99 3.19 -6.08
CA TRP A 114 12.26 2.03 -5.60
C TRP A 114 13.19 0.82 -5.53
N THR A 115 13.04 0.02 -4.48
CA THR A 115 13.86 -1.16 -4.26
C THR A 115 13.02 -2.36 -3.87
N ALA A 116 13.38 -3.53 -4.39
CA ALA A 116 12.76 -4.79 -4.01
C ALA A 116 12.89 -5.09 -2.50
N ALA A 117 13.77 -4.39 -1.79
CA ALA A 117 13.87 -4.46 -0.33
C ALA A 117 12.60 -3.99 0.41
N TYR A 118 11.67 -3.30 -0.27
CA TYR A 118 10.36 -2.95 0.31
C TYR A 118 9.35 -4.12 0.33
N VAL A 119 9.62 -5.19 -0.43
CA VAL A 119 8.72 -6.34 -0.56
C VAL A 119 8.94 -7.32 0.61
N ASN A 120 7.87 -7.61 1.35
CA ASN A 120 7.86 -8.64 2.39
C ASN A 120 7.24 -9.93 1.84
N VAL A 121 8.00 -11.01 1.86
CA VAL A 121 7.53 -12.34 1.47
C VAL A 121 8.27 -13.40 2.27
N THR A 122 7.51 -14.29 2.91
CA THR A 122 8.06 -15.36 3.75
C THR A 122 7.69 -16.74 3.21
N GLY A 123 6.55 -16.87 2.53
CA GLY A 123 5.95 -18.15 2.19
C GLY A 123 5.10 -18.74 3.31
N ASP A 124 5.06 -18.10 4.47
CA ASP A 124 4.05 -18.34 5.49
C ASP A 124 2.85 -17.43 5.19
N LEU A 125 1.75 -18.01 4.77
CA LEU A 125 0.60 -17.24 4.27
C LEU A 125 -0.06 -16.41 5.38
N ALA A 126 -0.02 -16.85 6.64
CA ALA A 126 -0.56 -16.09 7.76
C ALA A 126 0.27 -14.81 7.99
N ALA A 127 1.60 -14.92 8.04
CA ALA A 127 2.49 -13.78 8.14
C ALA A 127 2.40 -12.83 6.93
N ASP A 128 2.34 -13.40 5.71
CA ASP A 128 2.26 -12.63 4.47
C ASP A 128 0.94 -11.83 4.38
N LEU A 129 -0.20 -12.42 4.76
CA LEU A 129 -1.49 -11.72 4.83
C LEU A 129 -1.51 -10.60 5.88
N LEU A 130 -0.94 -10.81 7.07
CA LEU A 130 -0.79 -9.75 8.07
C LEU A 130 0.09 -8.60 7.55
N SER A 131 1.14 -8.92 6.78
CA SER A 131 1.98 -7.93 6.12
C SER A 131 1.20 -7.12 5.08
N ASN A 132 0.28 -7.76 4.34
CA ASN A 132 -0.57 -7.10 3.35
C ASN A 132 -1.61 -6.20 4.00
N ILE A 133 -2.32 -6.68 5.04
CA ILE A 133 -3.27 -5.88 5.82
C ILE A 133 -2.59 -4.61 6.35
N ALA A 134 -1.38 -4.76 6.90
CA ALA A 134 -0.61 -3.62 7.37
C ALA A 134 -0.08 -2.73 6.22
N ALA A 135 0.18 -3.29 5.04
CA ALA A 135 0.58 -2.52 3.86
C ALA A 135 -0.57 -1.63 3.37
N GLU A 136 -1.76 -2.18 3.18
CA GLU A 136 -2.96 -1.44 2.79
C GLU A 136 -3.24 -0.28 3.76
N GLN A 137 -3.13 -0.55 5.06
CA GLN A 137 -3.38 0.47 6.07
C GLN A 137 -2.33 1.59 6.05
N ARG A 138 -1.07 1.28 5.69
CA ARG A 138 -0.02 2.30 5.53
C ARG A 138 -0.15 3.07 4.22
N ALA A 139 -0.49 2.40 3.12
CA ALA A 139 -0.77 3.04 1.83
C ALA A 139 -1.93 4.03 1.96
N LYS A 140 -3.01 3.61 2.62
CA LYS A 140 -4.14 4.46 2.99
C LYS A 140 -3.70 5.71 3.76
N VAL A 141 -2.88 5.56 4.82
CA VAL A 141 -2.39 6.72 5.60
C VAL A 141 -1.64 7.72 4.72
N VAL A 142 -0.79 7.24 3.80
CA VAL A 142 -0.07 8.11 2.85
C VAL A 142 -1.05 8.82 1.92
N TYR A 143 -2.05 8.13 1.38
CA TYR A 143 -3.11 8.74 0.58
C TYR A 143 -3.89 9.80 1.36
N GLU A 144 -4.23 9.55 2.64
CA GLU A 144 -4.93 10.53 3.44
C GLU A 144 -4.07 11.79 3.70
N TYR A 145 -2.74 11.66 3.83
CA TYR A 145 -1.84 12.82 3.93
C TYR A 145 -1.83 13.60 2.62
N LEU A 146 -1.68 12.92 1.49
CA LEU A 146 -1.72 13.51 0.16
C LEU A 146 -3.06 14.23 -0.09
N HIS A 147 -4.18 13.63 0.28
CA HIS A 147 -5.52 14.22 0.16
C HIS A 147 -5.65 15.56 0.91
N ARG A 148 -5.10 15.64 2.13
CA ARG A 148 -5.13 16.86 2.95
C ARG A 148 -4.25 17.99 2.41
N GLN A 149 -3.31 17.69 1.52
CA GLN A 149 -2.30 18.62 1.01
C GLN A 149 -2.61 19.19 -0.38
N ILE A 150 -3.69 18.76 -1.03
CA ILE A 150 -4.09 19.23 -2.36
C ILE A 150 -5.48 19.83 -2.33
N ASN A 151 -5.75 20.86 -3.13
CA ASN A 151 -7.08 21.47 -3.31
C ASN A 151 -7.69 21.22 -4.69
N ASP A 152 -6.92 20.60 -5.59
CA ASP A 152 -7.39 20.17 -6.92
C ASP A 152 -8.48 19.11 -6.75
N LYS A 153 -9.69 19.44 -7.19
CA LYS A 153 -10.87 18.59 -6.99
C LYS A 153 -10.77 17.25 -7.72
N HIS A 154 -10.08 17.21 -8.85
CA HIS A 154 -9.99 16.00 -9.66
C HIS A 154 -8.92 15.06 -9.11
N VAL A 155 -7.81 15.63 -8.62
CA VAL A 155 -6.81 14.85 -7.88
C VAL A 155 -7.42 14.27 -6.60
N ARG A 156 -8.21 15.06 -5.86
CA ARG A 156 -8.93 14.54 -4.68
C ARG A 156 -9.87 13.39 -5.04
N GLN A 157 -10.66 13.51 -6.11
CA GLN A 157 -11.55 12.44 -6.58
C GLN A 157 -10.79 11.14 -6.88
N MET A 158 -9.64 11.23 -7.54
CA MET A 158 -8.79 10.07 -7.78
C MET A 158 -8.28 9.46 -6.47
N ILE A 159 -7.82 10.30 -5.53
CA ILE A 159 -7.35 9.81 -4.22
C ILE A 159 -8.50 9.20 -3.40
N ASP A 160 -9.70 9.76 -3.47
CA ASP A 160 -10.89 9.20 -2.81
C ASP A 160 -11.23 7.82 -3.38
N PHE A 161 -11.13 7.64 -4.71
CA PHE A 161 -11.28 6.32 -5.32
C PHE A 161 -10.25 5.34 -4.76
N LEU A 162 -8.96 5.71 -4.81
CA LEU A 162 -7.85 4.86 -4.33
C LEU A 162 -8.03 4.50 -2.85
N LEU A 163 -8.34 5.47 -1.98
CA LEU A 163 -8.64 5.23 -0.56
C LEU A 163 -9.75 4.20 -0.33
N ASN A 164 -10.81 4.23 -1.14
CA ASN A 164 -11.87 3.23 -1.06
C ASN A 164 -11.41 1.84 -1.51
N ARG A 165 -10.44 1.78 -2.43
CA ARG A 165 -9.85 0.50 -2.87
C ARG A 165 -8.92 -0.08 -1.80
N GLU A 166 -8.11 0.73 -1.11
CA GLU A 166 -7.26 0.24 -0.01
C GLU A 166 -8.12 -0.38 1.11
N GLU A 167 -9.28 0.22 1.41
CA GLU A 167 -10.24 -0.33 2.38
C GLU A 167 -10.85 -1.65 1.90
N ALA A 168 -11.14 -1.77 0.60
CA ALA A 168 -11.63 -3.00 0.01
C ALA A 168 -10.56 -4.10 0.05
N HIS A 169 -9.33 -3.81 -0.36
CA HIS A 169 -8.20 -4.75 -0.31
C HIS A 169 -7.90 -5.19 1.11
N ASN A 170 -7.90 -4.25 2.07
CA ASN A 170 -7.73 -4.57 3.49
C ASN A 170 -8.80 -5.56 3.96
N THR A 171 -10.06 -5.33 3.58
CA THR A 171 -11.18 -6.21 3.90
C THR A 171 -11.00 -7.60 3.26
N MET A 172 -10.65 -7.67 1.98
CA MET A 172 -10.42 -8.93 1.26
C MET A 172 -9.28 -9.75 1.87
N PHE A 173 -8.17 -9.09 2.25
CA PHE A 173 -7.06 -9.77 2.92
C PHE A 173 -7.43 -10.26 4.32
N ARG A 174 -8.23 -9.49 5.08
CA ARG A 174 -8.75 -9.92 6.38
C ARG A 174 -9.67 -11.14 6.26
N GLU A 175 -10.53 -11.19 5.24
CA GLU A 175 -11.36 -12.36 4.95
C GLU A 175 -10.52 -13.57 4.53
N CYS A 176 -9.47 -13.38 3.74
CA CYS A 176 -8.52 -14.45 3.43
C CYS A 176 -7.81 -14.96 4.67
N PHE A 177 -7.41 -14.06 5.57
CA PHE A 177 -6.71 -14.40 6.81
C PHE A 177 -7.60 -15.21 7.76
N GLN A 178 -8.88 -14.84 7.90
CA GLN A 178 -9.85 -15.60 8.70
C GLN A 178 -9.98 -17.07 8.25
N LYS A 179 -9.90 -17.34 6.94
CA LYS A 179 -9.97 -18.72 6.40
C LYS A 179 -8.79 -19.60 6.82
N ILE A 180 -7.69 -18.99 7.28
CA ILE A 180 -6.44 -19.69 7.59
C ILE A 180 -5.90 -19.34 8.97
N GLU A 181 -6.75 -18.84 9.87
CA GLU A 181 -6.35 -18.23 11.15
C GLU A 181 -5.54 -19.17 12.06
N ASP A 182 -5.68 -20.49 11.91
CA ASP A 182 -5.01 -21.53 12.68
C ASP A 182 -3.82 -22.20 11.93
N THR A 183 -3.31 -21.56 10.88
CA THR A 183 -2.25 -22.10 10.02
C THR A 183 -0.93 -21.34 10.17
N GLY A 184 0.15 -21.93 9.62
CA GLY A 184 1.44 -21.25 9.51
C GLY A 184 1.96 -20.75 10.86
N SER A 185 2.43 -19.49 10.87
CA SER A 185 2.98 -18.82 12.05
C SER A 185 1.97 -18.55 13.16
N ASN A 186 0.67 -18.69 12.93
CA ASN A 186 -0.34 -18.53 13.97
C ASN A 186 -0.47 -19.75 14.88
N ARG A 187 0.10 -20.90 14.49
CA ARG A 187 0.16 -22.07 15.36
C ARG A 187 1.11 -21.79 16.51
N ASP A 188 0.69 -22.11 17.72
CA ASP A 188 1.47 -21.84 18.93
C ASP A 188 2.83 -22.55 18.86
N TRP A 189 3.89 -21.74 18.92
CA TRP A 189 5.28 -22.17 19.00
C TRP A 189 5.94 -21.69 20.31
N GLY A 190 5.16 -21.09 21.23
CA GLY A 190 5.64 -20.65 22.54
C GLY A 190 6.05 -21.85 23.37
N ILE A 191 7.35 -22.16 23.37
CA ILE A 191 7.90 -23.40 23.93
C ILE A 191 7.81 -23.42 25.48
N ASP A 192 7.71 -22.26 26.13
CA ASP A 192 7.64 -22.18 27.59
C ASP A 192 6.98 -20.89 28.14
N LYS A 193 7.03 -20.77 29.47
CA LYS A 193 6.48 -19.65 30.26
C LYS A 193 7.08 -18.28 29.91
N ASP A 194 8.28 -18.25 29.30
CA ASP A 194 8.99 -16.99 29.05
C ASP A 194 8.32 -16.22 27.90
N ALA A 195 7.60 -16.90 27.00
CA ALA A 195 6.75 -16.28 25.97
C ALA A 195 5.62 -15.40 26.54
N ARG A 196 5.37 -15.48 27.86
CA ARG A 196 4.35 -14.70 28.56
C ARG A 196 4.92 -13.58 29.42
N LEU A 197 6.24 -13.40 29.45
CA LEU A 197 6.85 -12.35 30.26
C LEU A 197 6.79 -11.00 29.54
N TYR A 198 6.34 -9.97 30.25
CA TYR A 198 6.49 -8.58 29.80
C TYR A 198 7.66 -7.93 30.54
N PHE A 199 8.70 -7.53 29.78
CA PHE A 199 9.86 -6.84 30.33
C PHE A 199 9.63 -5.32 30.31
N ASN A 200 9.32 -4.73 31.47
CA ASN A 200 9.23 -3.28 31.63
C ASN A 200 10.63 -2.64 31.69
N LEU A 201 11.30 -2.51 30.54
CA LEU A 201 12.69 -2.04 30.44
C LEU A 201 12.86 -0.51 30.54
N SER A 202 11.78 0.25 30.63
CA SER A 202 11.79 1.72 30.73
C SER A 202 10.79 2.20 31.79
N SER A 203 11.19 3.17 32.62
CA SER A 203 10.38 3.68 33.74
C SER A 203 10.19 5.20 33.67
N PRO A 204 9.05 5.74 34.16
CA PRO A 204 7.90 5.05 34.76
C PRO A 204 6.98 4.35 33.72
N GLY A 205 6.17 3.37 34.15
CA GLY A 205 5.30 2.61 33.24
C GLY A 205 4.71 1.31 33.84
N ASN A 206 4.47 0.31 32.98
CA ASN A 206 3.84 -1.00 33.23
C ASN A 206 2.29 -1.07 33.16
N PHE A 207 1.72 -0.62 32.03
CA PHE A 207 0.26 -0.64 31.81
C PHE A 207 -0.32 -2.01 31.42
N VAL A 208 0.54 -2.97 31.08
CA VAL A 208 0.14 -4.31 30.61
C VAL A 208 0.49 -5.43 31.61
N GLY A 209 1.03 -5.09 32.79
CA GLY A 209 1.41 -6.04 33.82
C GLY A 209 2.73 -6.78 33.52
N SER A 210 3.17 -7.64 34.44
CA SER A 210 4.42 -8.41 34.30
C SER A 210 4.26 -9.76 33.58
N GLU A 211 3.02 -10.26 33.47
CA GLU A 211 2.68 -11.50 32.79
C GLU A 211 1.53 -11.28 31.81
N LEU A 212 1.68 -11.83 30.59
CA LEU A 212 0.68 -11.84 29.55
C LEU A 212 -0.20 -13.09 29.73
N HIS A 213 -1.50 -12.86 29.93
CA HIS A 213 -2.46 -13.95 30.14
C HIS A 213 -3.21 -14.31 28.85
N ASN A 214 -3.28 -15.62 28.57
CA ASN A 214 -4.10 -16.21 27.51
C ASN A 214 -3.91 -15.59 26.10
N PRO A 215 -2.67 -15.57 25.56
CA PRO A 215 -2.42 -14.99 24.24
C PRO A 215 -3.27 -15.68 23.18
N GLN A 216 -4.02 -14.90 22.41
CA GLN A 216 -4.75 -15.37 21.24
C GLN A 216 -3.95 -14.99 20.00
N HIS A 217 -4.02 -15.83 18.96
CA HIS A 217 -3.54 -15.43 17.64
C HIS A 217 -4.36 -14.22 17.16
N PRO A 218 -3.80 -13.37 16.27
CA PRO A 218 -4.56 -12.29 15.67
C PRO A 218 -5.82 -12.85 15.00
N SER A 219 -6.95 -12.16 15.16
CA SER A 219 -8.20 -12.50 14.48
C SER A 219 -8.96 -11.23 14.12
N PHE A 220 -9.86 -11.34 13.15
CA PHE A 220 -10.69 -10.23 12.69
C PHE A 220 -12.16 -10.64 12.75
N ASN A 221 -13.04 -9.69 13.06
CA ASN A 221 -14.48 -9.90 12.90
C ASN A 221 -14.85 -9.83 11.41
N ALA A 222 -15.77 -10.70 10.99
CA ALA A 222 -16.39 -10.57 9.67
C ALA A 222 -17.01 -9.15 9.54
N PRO A 223 -16.84 -8.47 8.40
CA PRO A 223 -17.55 -7.23 8.15
C PRO A 223 -19.05 -7.50 8.34
N GLN A 224 -19.71 -6.77 9.25
CA GLN A 224 -21.17 -6.81 9.26
C GLN A 224 -21.63 -6.29 7.90
N ASN A 225 -22.53 -7.02 7.22
CA ASN A 225 -23.07 -6.60 5.93
C ASN A 225 -23.36 -5.08 5.96
N PRO A 226 -22.89 -4.31 4.97
CA PRO A 226 -23.23 -2.90 4.94
C PRO A 226 -24.76 -2.77 4.98
N PRO A 227 -25.31 -1.74 5.65
CA PRO A 227 -26.74 -1.47 5.56
C PRO A 227 -27.11 -1.41 4.08
N GLN A 228 -28.08 -2.23 3.67
CA GLN A 228 -28.63 -2.17 2.32
C GLN A 228 -29.21 -0.76 2.14
N HIS A 229 -28.55 0.06 1.33
CA HIS A 229 -29.02 1.38 0.91
C HIS A 229 -29.91 1.25 -0.32
#